data_AF-A0A2V5ZQS7-F1
#
_entry.id   AF-A0A2V5ZQS7-F1
#
_cell.length_a   1.000
_cell.length_b   1.000
_cell.length_c   1.000
_cell.angle_alpha   90.00
_cell.angle_beta   90.00
_cell.angle_gamma   90.00
#
_symmetry.space_group_name_H-M   'P 1'
#
loop_
_entity.id
_entity.type
_entity.pdbx_description
1 polymer ?
#
loop_
_entity_poly.entity_id
_entity_poly.type
_entity_poly.pdbx_seq_one_letter_code
_entity_poly.pdbx_strand_id
1 'polypeptide(L)'
;MTYDSAFATSAHCAYCQSQIALPNQLRIEPIVMPNIDITIGPQVARTATKALWFVVLIPVIIVVIVFAGVFGAISQVRRALIPLTGLRDKPIGSRPGEMGNGFVSQTLKFGSEGIGPGMMTDARSIAVDGQGNIYVGEYSGGRIQVFDANGKFITQWTADPKMPLRGLAVDRKGTVYVVQRGMITRYDAHTGNSLGKISYLEATASTTSLRHLTADL
;
A
#
# COMPACT_ATOMS: atom_id res chain seq x y z
N MET A 1 17.86 -22.98 -28.11
CA MET A 1 17.43 -21.58 -28.20
C MET A 1 18.66 -20.75 -28.53
N THR A 2 18.81 -20.36 -29.79
CA THR A 2 19.86 -19.44 -30.24
C THR A 2 19.48 -18.04 -29.75
N TYR A 3 20.30 -17.48 -28.87
CA TYR A 3 20.18 -16.10 -28.43
C TYR A 3 20.63 -15.21 -29.59
N ASP A 4 19.67 -14.59 -30.28
CA ASP A 4 19.98 -13.56 -31.26
C ASP A 4 20.17 -12.24 -30.52
N SER A 5 21.43 -11.89 -30.24
CA SER A 5 21.81 -10.63 -29.63
C SER A 5 21.77 -9.50 -30.67
N ALA A 6 20.58 -9.18 -31.16
CA ALA A 6 20.36 -7.98 -31.96
C ALA A 6 20.25 -6.77 -31.01
N PHE A 7 21.33 -5.99 -30.94
CA PHE A 7 21.42 -4.75 -30.17
C PHE A 7 20.34 -3.76 -30.65
N ALA A 8 19.33 -3.50 -29.83
CA ALA A 8 18.29 -2.51 -30.14
C ALA A 8 18.87 -1.08 -30.06
N THR A 9 18.93 -0.38 -31.19
CA THR A 9 19.43 1.01 -31.31
C THR A 9 18.44 2.07 -30.84
N SER A 10 17.22 1.66 -30.51
CA SER A 10 16.20 2.53 -29.96
C SER A 10 15.30 1.77 -29.00
N ALA A 11 14.97 2.41 -27.88
CA ALA A 11 13.92 1.94 -26.99
C ALA A 11 12.60 2.63 -27.36
N HIS A 12 11.55 1.83 -27.50
CA HIS A 12 10.20 2.34 -27.67
C HIS A 12 9.51 2.42 -26.32
N CYS A 13 8.97 3.59 -26.00
CA CYS A 13 8.07 3.70 -24.86
C CYS A 13 6.73 3.07 -25.22
N ALA A 14 6.44 1.90 -24.65
CA ALA A 14 5.15 1.23 -24.83
C ALA A 14 3.95 2.07 -24.31
N TYR A 15 4.22 3.15 -23.54
CA TYR A 15 3.21 3.99 -22.91
C TYR A 15 2.82 5.22 -23.76
N CYS A 16 3.78 5.92 -24.38
CA CYS A 16 3.48 7.11 -25.20
C CYS A 16 3.91 6.98 -26.67
N GLN A 17 4.36 5.80 -27.10
CA GLN A 17 4.90 5.51 -28.43
C GLN A 17 6.07 6.42 -28.86
N SER A 18 6.64 7.18 -27.94
CA SER A 18 7.88 7.90 -28.21
C SER A 18 9.01 6.90 -28.40
N GLN A 19 9.91 7.23 -29.33
CA GLN A 19 11.12 6.47 -29.60
C GLN A 19 12.30 7.27 -29.06
N ILE A 20 13.12 6.63 -28.21
CA ILE A 20 14.34 7.22 -27.68
C ILE A 20 15.51 6.48 -28.30
N ALA A 21 16.37 7.20 -29.02
CA ALA A 21 17.63 6.66 -29.51
C ALA A 21 18.56 6.39 -28.31
N LEU A 22 19.06 5.15 -28.21
CA LEU A 22 19.98 4.79 -27.13
C LEU A 22 21.41 5.14 -27.56
N PRO A 23 22.13 6.02 -26.85
CA PRO A 23 23.53 6.28 -27.16
C PRO A 23 24.37 5.02 -26.89
N ASN A 24 25.44 4.84 -27.68
CA ASN A 24 26.35 3.67 -27.66
C ASN A 24 27.00 3.31 -26.32
N GLN A 25 26.75 4.08 -25.26
CA GLN A 25 27.35 4.00 -23.93
C GLN A 25 26.54 3.15 -22.93
N LEU A 26 25.31 2.72 -23.26
CA LEU A 26 24.50 1.83 -22.40
C LEU A 26 24.81 0.34 -22.61
N ARG A 27 26.07 0.04 -22.94
CA ARG A 27 26.58 -1.33 -23.09
C ARG A 27 26.74 -1.89 -21.68
N ILE A 28 25.73 -2.58 -21.19
CA ILE A 28 25.78 -3.26 -19.89
C ILE A 28 26.79 -4.41 -20.03
N GLU A 29 28.03 -4.19 -19.60
CA GLU A 29 28.93 -5.30 -19.36
C GLU A 29 28.40 -6.14 -18.19
N PRO A 30 28.43 -7.48 -18.28
CA PRO A 30 27.93 -8.35 -17.23
C PRO A 30 28.71 -8.08 -15.93
N ILE A 31 28.00 -7.66 -14.89
CA ILE A 31 28.56 -7.44 -13.55
C ILE A 31 29.00 -8.81 -13.02
N VAL A 32 30.31 -9.05 -12.95
CA VAL A 32 30.88 -10.20 -12.26
C VAL A 32 30.70 -9.96 -10.76
N MET A 33 29.77 -10.67 -10.13
CA MET A 33 29.64 -10.65 -8.68
C MET A 33 30.83 -11.40 -8.06
N PRO A 34 31.57 -10.81 -7.10
CA PRO A 34 32.55 -11.58 -6.34
C PRO A 34 31.83 -12.58 -5.43
N ASN A 35 32.39 -13.80 -5.32
CA ASN A 35 31.93 -14.80 -4.37
C ASN A 35 32.11 -14.24 -2.95
N ILE A 36 31.00 -14.10 -2.21
CA ILE A 36 31.00 -13.77 -0.79
C ILE A 36 30.98 -15.09 -0.03
N ASP A 37 32.12 -15.50 0.52
CA ASP A 37 32.18 -16.64 1.43
C ASP A 37 31.69 -16.22 2.82
N ILE A 38 30.48 -16.63 3.17
CA ILE A 38 29.90 -16.40 4.50
C ILE A 38 30.39 -17.52 5.43
N THR A 39 31.37 -17.21 6.28
CA THR A 39 31.80 -18.13 7.34
C THR A 39 30.85 -18.00 8.54
N ILE A 40 29.93 -18.95 8.71
CA ILE A 40 29.02 -18.97 9.86
C ILE A 40 29.79 -19.51 11.08
N GLY A 41 30.06 -18.64 12.05
CA GLY A 41 30.64 -19.05 13.34
C GLY A 41 29.72 -19.97 14.14
N PRO A 42 30.25 -20.77 15.09
CA PRO A 42 29.48 -21.76 15.82
C PRO A 42 28.36 -21.09 16.63
N GLN A 43 27.13 -21.59 16.45
CA GLN A 43 25.94 -21.15 17.15
C GLN A 43 26.05 -21.51 18.63
N VAL A 44 26.17 -20.50 19.50
CA VAL A 44 26.12 -20.70 20.95
C VAL A 44 24.67 -20.98 21.35
N ALA A 45 24.34 -22.25 21.54
CA ALA A 45 23.09 -22.69 22.13
C ALA A 45 23.00 -22.15 23.57
N ARG A 46 22.18 -21.12 23.80
CA ARG A 46 21.86 -20.67 25.16
C ARG A 46 20.75 -21.53 25.74
N THR A 47 21.16 -22.34 26.70
CA THR A 47 20.38 -23.19 27.59
C THR A 47 19.25 -22.41 28.26
N ALA A 48 18.01 -22.90 28.13
CA ALA A 48 16.84 -22.35 28.79
C ALA A 48 16.87 -22.67 30.30
N THR A 49 17.19 -21.67 31.12
CA THR A 49 17.05 -21.77 32.59
C THR A 49 15.65 -21.35 33.02
N LYS A 50 14.95 -22.28 33.66
CA LYS A 50 13.60 -22.17 34.22
C LYS A 50 13.49 -21.02 35.23
N ALA A 51 12.61 -20.06 34.98
CA ALA A 51 12.01 -19.20 36.01
C ALA A 51 10.60 -18.77 35.58
N LEU A 52 9.76 -19.77 35.29
CA LEU A 52 8.39 -19.61 34.82
C LEU A 52 7.41 -19.49 36.00
N TRP A 53 7.53 -18.44 36.81
CA TRP A 53 6.52 -18.13 37.84
C TRP A 53 6.35 -16.63 38.12
N PHE A 54 7.33 -15.80 37.78
CA PHE A 54 7.24 -14.34 37.97
C PHE A 54 6.49 -13.58 36.87
N VAL A 55 6.44 -14.08 35.64
CA VAL A 55 5.88 -13.33 34.49
C VAL A 55 4.35 -13.29 34.47
N VAL A 56 3.66 -14.22 35.17
CA VAL A 56 2.19 -14.31 35.17
C VAL A 56 1.56 -13.73 36.43
N LEU A 57 2.21 -13.86 37.60
CA LEU A 57 1.62 -13.43 38.88
C LEU A 57 1.70 -11.90 39.11
N ILE A 58 2.78 -11.26 38.66
CA ILE A 58 2.97 -9.81 38.81
C ILE A 58 1.89 -8.99 38.06
N PRO A 59 1.57 -9.25 36.78
CA PRO A 59 0.52 -8.49 36.09
C PRO A 59 -0.88 -8.74 36.66
N VAL A 60 -1.17 -9.93 37.20
CA VAL A 60 -2.46 -10.23 37.84
C VAL A 60 -2.63 -9.43 39.13
N ILE A 61 -1.59 -9.30 39.95
CA ILE A 61 -1.63 -8.48 41.18
C ILE A 61 -1.80 -6.99 40.83
N ILE A 62 -1.14 -6.50 39.78
CA ILE A 62 -1.29 -5.11 39.31
C ILE A 62 -2.74 -4.85 38.83
N VAL A 63 -3.34 -5.78 38.09
CA VAL A 63 -4.74 -5.66 37.63
C VAL A 63 -5.72 -5.62 38.81
N VAL A 64 -5.51 -6.45 39.85
CA VAL A 64 -6.37 -6.45 41.05
C VAL A 64 -6.27 -5.12 41.83
N ILE A 65 -5.07 -4.55 41.96
CA ILE A 65 -4.87 -3.26 42.64
C ILE A 65 -5.50 -2.11 41.86
N VAL A 66 -5.40 -2.11 40.52
CA VAL A 66 -6.02 -1.08 39.67
C VAL A 66 -7.55 -1.20 39.67
N PHE A 67 -8.11 -2.41 39.63
CA PHE A 67 -9.56 -2.61 39.68
C PHE A 67 -10.17 -2.24 41.05
N ALA A 68 -9.44 -2.44 42.15
CA ALA A 68 -9.88 -1.99 43.47
C ALA A 68 -9.83 -0.45 43.64
N GLY A 69 -8.95 0.24 42.90
CA GLY A 69 -8.84 1.71 42.93
C GLY A 69 -9.83 2.45 42.02
N VAL A 70 -10.28 1.84 40.92
CA VAL A 70 -11.15 2.51 39.93
C VAL A 70 -12.65 2.46 40.31
N PHE A 71 -13.06 1.62 41.25
CA PHE A 71 -14.47 1.53 41.69
C PHE A 71 -14.89 2.65 42.68
N GLY A 72 -13.95 3.50 43.12
CA GLY A 72 -14.22 4.61 44.04
C GLY A 72 -14.50 5.97 43.38
N ALA A 73 -14.39 6.10 42.05
CA ALA A 73 -14.37 7.41 41.39
C ALA A 73 -15.19 7.52 40.09
N ILE A 74 -16.29 6.76 39.94
CA ILE A 74 -17.24 6.98 38.83
C ILE A 74 -18.68 7.03 39.36
N SER A 75 -19.02 8.10 40.07
CA SER A 75 -20.42 8.37 40.42
C SER A 75 -20.87 9.82 40.28
N GLN A 76 -20.15 10.70 39.56
CA GLN A 76 -20.64 12.05 39.26
C GLN A 76 -20.06 12.61 37.95
N VAL A 77 -20.68 12.32 36.81
CA VAL A 77 -20.67 13.27 35.68
C VAL A 77 -22.09 13.33 35.11
N ARG A 78 -22.95 14.12 35.76
CA ARG A 78 -24.22 14.53 35.17
C ARG A 78 -23.94 15.50 34.02
N ARG A 79 -24.66 15.25 32.94
CA ARG A 79 -24.73 16.01 31.69
C ARG A 79 -24.85 17.52 31.93
N ALA A 80 -23.95 18.30 31.35
CA ALA A 80 -24.21 19.69 30.99
C ALA A 80 -24.27 19.77 29.46
N LEU A 81 -25.49 19.73 28.93
CA LEU A 81 -25.77 20.08 27.54
C LEU A 81 -25.63 21.61 27.43
N ILE A 82 -24.59 22.08 26.76
CA ILE A 82 -24.54 23.46 26.27
C ILE A 82 -25.21 23.44 24.89
N PRO A 83 -26.30 24.21 24.65
CA PRO A 83 -26.85 24.33 23.32
C PRO A 83 -25.87 25.15 22.46
N LEU A 84 -25.20 24.51 21.50
CA LEU A 84 -24.43 25.18 20.46
C LEU A 84 -25.39 25.79 19.41
N THR A 85 -26.19 26.77 19.83
CA THR A 85 -26.87 27.68 18.90
C THR A 85 -25.95 28.87 18.69
N GLY A 86 -25.22 28.92 17.57
CA GLY A 86 -24.44 30.11 17.25
C GLY A 86 -23.22 29.99 16.35
N LEU A 87 -22.85 28.81 15.83
CA LEU A 87 -21.88 28.75 14.73
C LEU A 87 -22.62 28.98 13.41
N ARG A 88 -22.87 30.26 13.15
CA ARG A 88 -23.20 30.76 11.82
C ARG A 88 -21.96 30.49 10.97
N ASP A 89 -22.07 29.62 9.98
CA ASP A 89 -21.04 29.45 8.97
C ASP A 89 -20.75 30.82 8.35
N LYS A 90 -19.62 31.40 8.73
CA LYS A 90 -19.08 32.54 8.01
C LYS A 90 -18.71 31.97 6.63
N PRO A 91 -19.29 32.44 5.51
CA PRO A 91 -18.72 32.10 4.22
C PRO A 91 -17.26 32.52 4.31
N ILE A 92 -16.34 31.62 3.94
CA ILE A 92 -14.93 31.94 3.83
C ILE A 92 -14.84 32.98 2.71
N GLY A 93 -15.00 34.25 3.10
CA GLY A 93 -14.66 35.39 2.29
C GLY A 93 -13.18 35.30 2.03
N SER A 94 -12.83 35.04 0.78
CA SER A 94 -11.51 35.29 0.22
C SER A 94 -11.03 36.64 0.74
N ARG A 95 -9.93 36.63 1.50
CA ARG A 95 -9.29 37.85 1.97
C ARG A 95 -8.89 38.67 0.74
N PRO A 96 -9.18 39.98 0.65
CA PRO A 96 -8.60 40.81 -0.39
C PRO A 96 -7.11 40.98 -0.05
N GLY A 97 -6.28 40.22 -0.77
CA GLY A 97 -4.84 40.15 -0.50
C GLY A 97 -4.17 38.81 -0.82
N GLU A 98 -4.80 37.90 -1.56
CA GLU A 98 -4.08 36.79 -2.18
C GLU A 98 -3.15 37.33 -3.28
N MET A 99 -1.95 37.73 -2.88
CA MET A 99 -0.80 37.75 -3.76
C MET A 99 -0.61 36.32 -4.26
N GLY A 100 -1.02 36.08 -5.50
CA GLY A 100 -0.81 34.82 -6.20
C GLY A 100 0.67 34.45 -6.18
N ASN A 101 1.02 33.55 -5.28
CA ASN A 101 2.25 32.79 -5.28
C ASN A 101 2.15 31.79 -6.43
N GLY A 102 2.61 32.22 -7.61
CA GLY A 102 2.54 31.53 -8.89
C GLY A 102 3.35 30.24 -8.96
N PHE A 103 2.98 29.22 -8.19
CA PHE A 103 3.57 27.89 -8.29
C PHE A 103 2.57 26.76 -8.54
N VAL A 104 1.29 26.87 -8.16
CA VAL A 104 0.23 25.92 -8.60
C VAL A 104 -1.13 26.62 -8.52
N SER A 105 -1.96 26.50 -9.55
CA SER A 105 -3.37 26.88 -9.49
C SER A 105 -4.22 25.63 -9.23
N GLN A 106 -5.10 25.68 -8.24
CA GLN A 106 -6.02 24.57 -7.95
C GLN A 106 -7.01 24.41 -9.11
N THR A 107 -6.86 23.33 -9.89
CA THR A 107 -7.75 23.07 -11.04
C THR A 107 -9.04 22.35 -10.65
N LEU A 108 -8.98 21.47 -9.65
CA LEU A 108 -10.13 20.67 -9.23
C LEU A 108 -10.05 20.35 -7.72
N LYS A 109 -11.20 20.38 -7.05
CA LYS A 109 -11.37 19.95 -5.66
C LYS A 109 -12.70 19.22 -5.53
N PHE A 110 -12.67 18.02 -4.96
CA PHE A 110 -13.86 17.21 -4.70
C PHE A 110 -13.67 16.37 -3.44
N GLY A 111 -14.76 15.76 -2.98
CA GLY A 111 -14.81 14.96 -1.77
C GLY A 111 -15.17 15.76 -0.52
N SER A 112 -15.66 15.06 0.51
CA SER A 112 -15.96 15.60 1.83
C SER A 112 -15.65 14.58 2.93
N GLU A 113 -15.61 15.00 4.18
CA GLU A 113 -15.37 14.09 5.30
C GLU A 113 -16.58 13.17 5.54
N GLY A 114 -16.36 11.86 5.60
CA GLY A 114 -17.39 10.89 6.00
C GLY A 114 -17.29 9.53 5.30
N ILE A 115 -18.35 8.73 5.44
CA ILE A 115 -18.38 7.33 4.98
C ILE A 115 -19.35 7.07 3.82
N GLY A 116 -20.04 8.09 3.31
CA GLY A 116 -20.93 7.96 2.16
C GLY A 116 -20.20 7.97 0.81
N PRO A 117 -20.94 7.78 -0.30
CA PRO A 117 -20.41 7.97 -1.65
C PRO A 117 -19.79 9.36 -1.84
N GLY A 118 -18.55 9.41 -2.30
CA GLY A 118 -17.79 10.65 -2.46
C GLY A 118 -17.29 11.26 -1.15
N MET A 119 -17.53 10.62 -0.01
CA MET A 119 -17.03 11.04 1.29
C MET A 119 -15.90 10.12 1.74
N MET A 120 -14.87 10.67 2.36
CA MET A 120 -13.67 9.94 2.77
C MET A 120 -13.27 10.32 4.19
N THR A 121 -12.75 9.34 4.94
CA THR A 121 -12.19 9.61 6.28
C THR A 121 -10.69 9.40 6.35
N ASP A 122 -10.11 8.58 5.46
CA ASP A 122 -8.69 8.20 5.52
C ASP A 122 -8.11 7.90 4.12
N ALA A 123 -8.35 8.81 3.17
CA ALA A 123 -7.83 8.70 1.81
C ALA A 123 -6.30 8.84 1.78
N ARG A 124 -5.58 7.77 1.43
CA ARG A 124 -4.11 7.73 1.44
C ARG A 124 -3.46 7.36 0.12
N SER A 125 -4.23 6.86 -0.84
CA SER A 125 -3.72 6.41 -2.12
C SER A 125 -4.62 6.93 -3.23
N ILE A 126 -4.02 7.34 -4.35
CA ILE A 126 -4.71 7.82 -5.54
C ILE A 126 -4.05 7.27 -6.80
N ALA A 127 -4.83 6.93 -7.81
CA ALA A 127 -4.34 6.64 -9.15
C ALA A 127 -5.37 7.06 -10.20
N VAL A 128 -4.92 7.22 -11.45
CA VAL A 128 -5.78 7.64 -12.58
C VAL A 128 -5.60 6.65 -13.72
N ASP A 129 -6.71 6.20 -14.30
CA ASP A 129 -6.68 5.26 -15.44
C ASP A 129 -6.53 5.99 -16.79
N GLY A 130 -6.53 5.23 -17.88
CA GLY A 130 -6.43 5.78 -19.24
C GLY A 130 -7.65 6.57 -19.72
N GLN A 131 -8.78 6.50 -19.01
CA GLN A 131 -10.01 7.22 -19.33
C GLN A 131 -10.17 8.50 -18.48
N GLY A 132 -9.26 8.73 -17.53
CA GLY A 132 -9.32 9.84 -16.60
C GLY A 132 -10.16 9.56 -15.35
N ASN A 133 -10.54 8.30 -15.10
CA ASN A 133 -11.20 7.95 -13.85
C ASN A 133 -10.18 7.96 -12.71
N ILE A 134 -10.57 8.56 -11.59
CA ILE A 134 -9.74 8.77 -10.42
C ILE A 134 -10.12 7.73 -9.37
N TYR A 135 -9.17 6.88 -8.99
CA TYR A 135 -9.31 5.86 -7.97
C TYR A 135 -8.68 6.35 -6.69
N VAL A 136 -9.44 6.37 -5.60
CA VAL A 136 -8.96 6.79 -4.29
C VAL A 136 -9.15 5.66 -3.30
N GLY A 137 -8.04 5.23 -2.69
CA GLY A 137 -8.00 4.17 -1.69
C GLY A 137 -7.93 4.74 -0.29
N GLU A 138 -8.84 4.28 0.56
CA GLU A 138 -8.86 4.57 1.98
C GLU A 138 -8.08 3.50 2.74
N TYR A 139 -7.13 3.96 3.56
CA TYR A 139 -6.24 3.07 4.30
C TYR A 139 -7.03 2.18 5.25
N SER A 140 -7.95 2.78 6.00
CA SER A 140 -8.83 2.07 6.93
C SER A 140 -10.00 1.44 6.18
N GLY A 141 -10.23 0.14 6.41
CA GLY A 141 -11.35 -0.59 5.82
C GLY A 141 -11.19 -0.98 4.35
N GLY A 142 -10.07 -0.64 3.70
CA GLY A 142 -9.73 -1.12 2.36
C GLY A 142 -10.70 -0.68 1.26
N ARG A 143 -11.43 0.41 1.49
CA ARG A 143 -12.42 0.95 0.56
C ARG A 143 -11.71 1.69 -0.57
N ILE A 144 -12.18 1.49 -1.80
CA ILE A 144 -11.71 2.16 -2.99
C ILE A 144 -12.92 2.85 -3.63
N GLN A 145 -12.81 4.14 -3.87
CA GLN A 145 -13.83 4.94 -4.54
C GLN A 145 -13.33 5.40 -5.90
N VAL A 146 -14.24 5.43 -6.88
CA VAL A 146 -13.94 5.78 -8.27
C VAL A 146 -14.71 7.04 -8.63
N PHE A 147 -14.03 8.01 -9.21
CA PHE A 147 -14.58 9.28 -9.66
C PHE A 147 -14.27 9.48 -11.14
N ASP A 148 -15.08 10.28 -11.83
CA ASP A 148 -14.75 10.71 -13.18
C ASP A 148 -13.67 11.82 -13.16
N ALA A 149 -13.24 12.26 -14.34
CA ALA A 149 -12.25 13.33 -14.50
C ALA A 149 -12.69 14.69 -13.91
N ASN A 150 -13.97 14.88 -13.63
CA ASN A 150 -14.53 16.08 -13.01
C ASN A 150 -14.74 15.91 -11.49
N GLY A 151 -14.32 14.79 -10.90
CA GLY A 151 -14.49 14.51 -9.48
C GLY A 151 -15.89 14.06 -9.08
N LYS A 152 -16.74 13.67 -10.04
CA LYS A 152 -18.06 13.11 -9.74
C LYS A 152 -17.91 11.63 -9.37
N PHE A 153 -18.53 11.23 -8.27
CA PHE A 153 -18.55 9.84 -7.83
C PHE A 153 -19.20 8.94 -8.88
N ILE A 154 -18.53 7.82 -9.22
CA ILE A 154 -19.02 6.77 -10.12
C ILE A 154 -19.45 5.55 -9.32
N THR A 155 -18.52 4.99 -8.54
CA THR A 155 -18.75 3.74 -7.80
C THR A 155 -17.77 3.59 -6.64
N GLN A 156 -18.00 2.60 -5.79
CA GLN A 156 -17.08 2.18 -4.75
C GLN A 156 -17.12 0.67 -4.54
N TRP A 157 -16.01 0.13 -4.07
CA TRP A 157 -15.90 -1.27 -3.67
C TRP A 157 -14.82 -1.42 -2.60
N THR A 158 -14.74 -2.60 -2.01
CA THR A 158 -13.79 -2.89 -0.92
C THR A 158 -12.94 -4.08 -1.32
N ALA A 159 -11.61 -3.94 -1.19
CA ALA A 159 -10.67 -5.01 -1.50
C ALA A 159 -10.73 -6.14 -0.44
N ASP A 160 -10.12 -5.93 0.72
CA ASP A 160 -10.28 -6.76 1.91
C ASP A 160 -10.52 -5.82 3.11
N PRO A 161 -11.71 -5.84 3.73
CA PRO A 161 -12.05 -4.92 4.81
C PRO A 161 -11.21 -5.13 6.08
N LYS A 162 -10.57 -6.30 6.23
CA LYS A 162 -9.77 -6.63 7.42
C LYS A 162 -8.32 -6.17 7.29
N MET A 163 -7.91 -5.71 6.11
CA MET A 163 -6.52 -5.39 5.81
C MET A 163 -6.37 -3.93 5.39
N PRO A 164 -5.36 -3.21 5.89
CA PRO A 164 -5.13 -1.83 5.47
C PRO A 164 -4.69 -1.79 4.01
N LEU A 165 -5.27 -0.87 3.24
CA LEU A 165 -4.83 -0.57 1.88
C LEU A 165 -3.54 0.25 1.96
N ARG A 166 -2.42 -0.32 1.49
CA ARG A 166 -1.11 0.34 1.55
C ARG A 166 -0.80 1.18 0.32
N GLY A 167 -1.32 0.77 -0.82
CA GLY A 167 -1.17 1.49 -2.08
C GLY A 167 -2.02 0.85 -3.16
N LEU A 168 -2.34 1.64 -4.18
CA LEU A 168 -3.02 1.19 -5.38
C LEU A 168 -2.34 1.75 -6.64
N ALA A 169 -2.40 0.99 -7.72
CA ALA A 169 -2.04 1.43 -9.06
C ALA A 169 -3.10 0.93 -10.04
N VAL A 170 -3.29 1.62 -11.16
CA VAL A 170 -4.26 1.22 -12.19
C VAL A 170 -3.58 1.21 -13.55
N ASP A 171 -3.86 0.20 -14.36
CA ASP A 171 -3.40 0.15 -15.75
C ASP A 171 -4.40 0.81 -16.72
N ARG A 172 -4.03 0.94 -17.99
CA ARG A 172 -4.90 1.50 -19.03
C ARG A 172 -6.08 0.60 -19.42
N LYS A 173 -6.02 -0.69 -19.08
CA LYS A 173 -7.07 -1.67 -19.39
C LYS A 173 -8.17 -1.67 -18.33
N GLY A 174 -8.00 -0.95 -17.22
CA GLY A 174 -8.92 -0.98 -16.09
C GLY A 174 -8.65 -2.17 -15.15
N THR A 175 -7.40 -2.56 -14.97
CA THR A 175 -6.98 -3.44 -13.87
C THR A 175 -6.43 -2.58 -12.73
N VAL A 176 -6.99 -2.74 -11.53
CA VAL A 176 -6.51 -2.10 -10.31
C VAL A 176 -5.64 -3.10 -9.52
N TYR A 177 -4.43 -2.70 -9.21
CA TYR A 177 -3.47 -3.44 -8.40
C TYR A 177 -3.50 -2.86 -7.00
N VAL A 178 -3.88 -3.66 -6.02
CA VAL A 178 -4.01 -3.22 -4.62
C VAL A 178 -2.99 -3.98 -3.78
N VAL A 179 -2.25 -3.23 -2.97
CA VAL A 179 -1.27 -3.80 -2.02
C VAL A 179 -1.91 -3.90 -0.64
N GLN A 180 -2.10 -5.14 -0.18
CA GLN A 180 -2.58 -5.45 1.17
C GLN A 180 -1.75 -6.59 1.77
N ARG A 181 -1.27 -6.41 3.01
CA ARG A 181 -0.48 -7.42 3.75
C ARG A 181 0.76 -7.92 2.97
N GLY A 182 1.40 -7.05 2.19
CA GLY A 182 2.56 -7.42 1.37
C GLY A 182 2.23 -8.25 0.11
N MET A 183 0.95 -8.53 -0.15
CA MET A 183 0.49 -9.15 -1.38
C MET A 183 -0.03 -8.09 -2.34
N ILE A 184 0.17 -8.33 -3.65
CA ILE A 184 -0.47 -7.55 -4.71
C ILE A 184 -1.66 -8.36 -5.23
N THR A 185 -2.86 -7.80 -5.13
CA THR A 185 -4.08 -8.40 -5.67
C THR A 185 -4.59 -7.54 -6.82
N ARG A 186 -4.99 -8.17 -7.91
CA ARG A 186 -5.59 -7.50 -9.06
C ARG A 186 -7.11 -7.49 -8.91
N TYR A 187 -7.72 -6.40 -9.34
CA TYR A 187 -9.15 -6.18 -9.35
C TYR A 187 -9.58 -5.57 -10.68
N ASP A 188 -10.78 -5.91 -11.12
CA ASP A 188 -11.44 -5.22 -12.24
C ASP A 188 -11.89 -3.83 -11.78
N ALA A 189 -11.52 -2.80 -12.53
CA ALA A 189 -11.70 -1.42 -12.10
C ALA A 189 -13.16 -0.94 -12.11
N HIS A 190 -14.03 -1.57 -12.90
CA HIS A 190 -15.44 -1.19 -13.03
C HIS A 190 -16.29 -1.88 -11.97
N THR A 191 -16.02 -3.16 -11.74
CA THR A 191 -16.83 -4.03 -10.88
C THR A 191 -16.25 -4.22 -9.48
N GLY A 192 -14.94 -3.99 -9.29
CA GLY A 192 -14.25 -4.30 -8.04
C GLY A 192 -14.04 -5.81 -7.81
N ASN A 193 -14.29 -6.65 -8.83
CA ASN A 193 -14.11 -8.09 -8.71
C ASN A 193 -12.62 -8.46 -8.70
N SER A 194 -12.22 -9.39 -7.84
CA SER A 194 -10.83 -9.85 -7.80
C SER A 194 -10.47 -10.67 -9.04
N LEU A 195 -9.39 -10.29 -9.72
CA LEU A 195 -8.78 -10.96 -10.87
C LEU A 195 -7.59 -11.86 -10.47
N GLY A 196 -7.44 -12.11 -9.18
CA GLY A 196 -6.39 -12.97 -8.62
C GLY A 196 -5.19 -12.22 -8.04
N LYS A 197 -4.35 -12.96 -7.33
CA LYS A 197 -3.15 -12.45 -6.65
C LYS A 197 -1.93 -12.65 -7.52
N ILE A 198 -1.00 -11.69 -7.45
CA ILE A 198 0.33 -11.84 -8.03
C ILE A 198 1.19 -12.51 -6.96
N SER A 199 1.50 -13.78 -7.19
CA SER A 199 2.46 -14.53 -6.38
C SER A 199 3.79 -14.55 -7.13
N TYR A 200 4.87 -14.16 -6.45
CA TYR A 200 6.20 -14.53 -6.90
C TYR A 200 6.37 -16.00 -6.52
N LEU A 201 6.45 -16.89 -7.52
CA LEU A 201 7.07 -18.19 -7.27
C LEU A 201 8.51 -17.88 -6.90
N GLU A 202 8.93 -18.21 -5.67
CA GLU A 202 10.35 -18.41 -5.44
C GLU A 202 10.78 -19.42 -6.50
N ALA A 203 11.71 -19.01 -7.35
CA ALA A 203 12.39 -19.94 -8.24
C ALA A 203 13.15 -20.90 -7.33
N THR A 204 12.48 -21.94 -6.85
CA THR A 204 13.13 -23.07 -6.21
C THR A 204 14.09 -23.61 -7.25
N ALA A 205 15.37 -23.40 -6.98
CA ALA A 205 16.46 -23.88 -7.79
C ALA A 205 16.23 -25.37 -8.07
N SER A 206 15.80 -25.68 -9.28
CA SER A 206 15.96 -27.03 -9.83
C SER A 206 17.45 -27.21 -10.08
N THR A 207 18.21 -27.48 -9.02
CA THR A 207 19.48 -28.20 -9.15
C THR A 207 19.11 -29.62 -9.59
N THR A 208 18.84 -29.77 -10.89
CA THR A 208 18.91 -31.06 -11.54
C THR A 208 20.35 -31.53 -11.37
N SER A 209 20.54 -32.41 -10.39
CA SER A 209 21.78 -33.12 -10.12
C SER A 209 22.20 -33.84 -11.41
N LEU A 210 23.09 -33.20 -12.19
CA LEU A 210 23.94 -33.88 -13.16
C LEU A 210 24.90 -34.78 -12.37
N ARG A 211 24.41 -35.94 -11.95
CA ARG A 211 25.27 -37.07 -11.60
C ARG A 211 25.47 -37.90 -12.85
N HIS A 212 26.68 -37.77 -13.37
CA HIS A 212 27.46 -38.84 -13.97
C HIS A 212 26.86 -40.24 -13.74
N LEU A 213 26.47 -40.88 -14.83
CA LEU A 213 26.66 -42.31 -15.03
C LEU A 213 27.45 -42.45 -16.35
N THR A 214 28.76 -42.39 -16.21
CA THR A 214 29.72 -43.07 -17.09
C THR A 214 29.86 -44.52 -16.63
N ALA A 215 30.17 -45.42 -17.57
CA ALA A 215 30.54 -46.84 -17.42
C ALA A 215 29.35 -47.80 -17.18
N ASP A 216 29.18 -48.96 -17.83
CA ASP A 216 30.06 -49.82 -18.63
C ASP A 216 29.21 -50.88 -19.39
N LEU A 217 29.78 -51.40 -20.50
CA LEU A 217 29.42 -52.57 -21.33
C LEU A 217 28.28 -52.45 -22.37
#